data_AF-A0A1R1IG00-F1
#
_entry.id   AF-A0A1R1IG00-F1
#
_cell.length_a   1.000
_cell.length_b   1.000
_cell.length_c   1.000
_cell.angle_alpha   90.00
_cell.angle_beta   90.00
_cell.angle_gamma   90.00
#
_symmetry.space_group_name_H-M   'P 1'
#
loop_
_entity.id
_entity.type
_entity.pdbx_description
1 polymer ?
#
loop_
_entity_poly.entity_id
_entity_poly.type
_entity_poly.pdbx_seq_one_letter_code
_entity_poly.pdbx_strand_id
1 'polypeptide(L)'
;MGMPDHYSDVAFELQEVLTSGDPIAFVRAVEGVASKQREQAIYSELRLAMLESLEKLLTPREWPQFAYLAPAVAKVDRIATLNYDLGIEWVANDLGRGCDDGVGRWQGGLRWPDNNSDIQLLKLHGSINWAQVHQDGVTDPTELTRFESLPINKRRDDSWVSRYYPADAGVIFGSQGKLRPDGPFLAMLVAFSRWLESADRLIVCGYSFRDEHVNVILRDWLEGAAGRVLEIIDPSFPEWGSITNWDRVPGFVYATLAYNNFSEGCPPYPWGWGLQKPKIRHHRLPASEGLAALLT
;
A
#
# COMPACT_ATOMS: atom_id res chain seq x y z
N MET A 1 15.57 28.73 -37.40
CA MET A 1 15.18 27.33 -37.60
C MET A 1 14.62 26.86 -36.27
N GLY A 2 13.33 27.07 -36.05
CA GLY A 2 12.66 26.74 -34.80
C GLY A 2 12.35 25.25 -34.74
N MET A 3 12.64 24.61 -33.62
CA MET A 3 12.08 23.30 -33.29
C MET A 3 10.54 23.44 -33.21
N PRO A 4 9.76 22.50 -33.75
CA PRO A 4 8.30 22.55 -33.65
C PRO A 4 7.84 22.25 -32.20
N ASP A 5 6.85 23.03 -31.75
CA ASP A 5 6.17 22.98 -30.45
C ASP A 5 5.32 21.70 -30.27
N HIS A 6 5.93 20.52 -30.29
CA HIS A 6 5.24 19.25 -30.02
C HIS A 6 5.18 18.86 -28.53
N TYR A 7 5.81 19.63 -27.65
CA TYR A 7 5.80 19.40 -26.20
C TYR A 7 4.51 19.91 -25.52
N SER A 8 3.85 20.92 -26.10
CA SER A 8 2.59 21.47 -25.57
C SER A 8 1.40 20.53 -25.78
N ASP A 9 1.38 19.78 -26.88
CA ASP A 9 0.21 19.02 -27.31
C ASP A 9 -0.04 17.79 -26.41
N VAL A 10 1.03 17.11 -25.99
CA VAL A 10 0.94 15.92 -25.11
C VAL A 10 0.58 16.33 -23.68
N ALA A 11 1.14 17.43 -23.18
CA ALA A 11 0.80 17.96 -21.86
C ALA A 11 -0.68 18.40 -21.81
N PHE A 12 -1.19 18.97 -22.90
CA PHE A 12 -2.59 19.36 -23.04
C PHE A 12 -3.52 18.12 -23.09
N GLU A 13 -3.19 17.09 -23.87
CA GLU A 13 -3.93 15.82 -23.90
C GLU A 13 -3.97 15.12 -22.54
N LEU A 14 -2.85 15.10 -21.80
CA LEU A 14 -2.78 14.53 -20.46
C LEU A 14 -3.60 15.34 -19.45
N GLN A 15 -3.55 16.67 -19.51
CA GLN A 15 -4.33 17.54 -18.65
C GLN A 15 -5.83 17.37 -18.89
N GLU A 16 -6.24 17.22 -20.15
CA GLU A 16 -7.63 16.96 -20.54
C GLU A 16 -8.13 15.61 -19.99
N VAL A 17 -7.33 14.55 -20.13
CA VAL A 17 -7.61 13.22 -19.56
C VAL A 17 -7.70 13.26 -18.03
N LEU A 18 -6.80 13.98 -17.36
CA LEU A 18 -6.81 14.12 -15.89
C LEU A 18 -8.01 14.91 -15.38
N THR A 19 -8.48 15.91 -16.12
CA THR A 19 -9.70 16.66 -15.77
C THR A 19 -11.00 15.90 -16.03
N SER A 20 -10.98 14.90 -16.90
CA SER A 20 -12.17 14.10 -17.26
C SER A 20 -12.63 13.13 -16.16
N GLY A 21 -11.73 12.74 -15.25
CA GLY A 21 -12.02 11.78 -14.19
C GLY A 21 -12.22 10.33 -14.67
N ASP A 22 -11.90 10.00 -15.93
CA ASP A 22 -12.00 8.64 -16.48
C ASP A 22 -10.79 7.77 -16.09
N PRO A 23 -10.97 6.73 -15.24
CA PRO A 23 -9.88 5.87 -14.79
C PRO A 23 -9.25 5.03 -15.93
N ILE A 24 -9.99 4.73 -17.00
CA ILE A 24 -9.52 3.90 -18.12
C ILE A 24 -8.62 4.71 -19.04
N ALA A 25 -8.99 5.97 -19.28
CA ALA A 25 -8.16 6.91 -20.04
C ALA A 25 -6.83 7.19 -19.32
N PHE A 26 -6.87 7.30 -17.99
CA PHE A 26 -5.68 7.44 -17.14
C PHE A 26 -4.72 6.25 -17.27
N VAL A 27 -5.21 5.01 -17.21
CA VAL A 27 -4.37 3.81 -17.34
C VAL A 27 -3.68 3.75 -18.72
N ARG A 28 -4.40 4.07 -19.80
CA ARG A 28 -3.82 4.09 -21.16
C ARG A 28 -2.74 5.15 -21.33
N ALA A 29 -2.91 6.32 -20.72
CA ALA A 29 -1.91 7.38 -20.73
C ALA A 29 -0.62 6.94 -20.01
N VAL A 30 -0.75 6.27 -18.86
CA VAL A 30 0.37 5.73 -18.09
C VAL A 30 1.10 4.62 -18.87
N GLU A 31 0.37 3.74 -19.57
CA GLU A 31 0.96 2.69 -20.41
C GLU A 31 1.70 3.24 -21.64
N GLY A 32 1.23 4.34 -22.24
CA GLY A 32 1.86 4.98 -23.40
C GLY A 32 3.23 5.62 -23.09
N VAL A 33 3.45 6.10 -21.87
CA VAL A 33 4.68 6.78 -21.45
C VAL A 33 5.83 5.82 -21.12
N ALA A 34 5.55 4.53 -20.91
CA ALA A 34 6.54 3.51 -20.54
C ALA A 34 7.47 3.04 -21.70
N SER A 35 7.58 3.78 -22.81
CA SER A 35 8.38 3.38 -23.97
C SER A 35 9.41 4.44 -24.46
N LYS A 36 10.68 4.18 -24.08
CA LYS A 36 12.00 4.69 -24.54
C LYS A 36 12.44 6.12 -24.18
N GLN A 37 13.41 6.18 -23.24
CA GLN A 37 14.62 7.01 -23.02
C GLN A 37 14.69 8.52 -23.37
N ARG A 38 13.68 9.13 -24.00
CA ARG A 38 13.40 10.58 -23.92
C ARG A 38 12.53 10.94 -22.69
N GLU A 39 12.47 9.97 -21.77
CA GLU A 39 11.43 9.73 -20.77
C GLU A 39 11.51 10.59 -19.51
N GLN A 40 12.65 11.18 -19.12
CA GLN A 40 12.75 11.70 -17.74
C GLN A 40 11.89 12.95 -17.46
N ALA A 41 11.79 13.90 -18.37
CA ALA A 41 10.95 15.09 -18.17
C ALA A 41 9.45 14.73 -18.24
N ILE A 42 9.04 13.96 -19.24
CA ILE A 42 7.65 13.50 -19.43
C ILE A 42 7.22 12.57 -18.28
N TYR A 43 8.09 11.66 -17.85
CA TYR A 43 7.85 10.80 -16.69
C TYR A 43 7.78 11.60 -15.40
N SER A 44 8.59 12.64 -15.26
CA SER A 44 8.52 13.54 -14.10
C SER A 44 7.19 14.29 -14.12
N GLU A 45 6.80 14.94 -15.22
CA GLU A 45 5.53 15.65 -15.35
C GLU A 45 4.32 14.72 -15.14
N LEU A 46 4.32 13.53 -15.72
CA LEU A 46 3.29 12.52 -15.48
C LEU A 46 3.27 12.11 -14.01
N ARG A 47 4.42 11.82 -13.41
CA ARG A 47 4.51 11.47 -11.98
C ARG A 47 3.98 12.59 -11.09
N LEU A 48 4.31 13.84 -11.39
CA LEU A 48 3.79 15.02 -10.69
C LEU A 48 2.26 15.09 -10.78
N ALA A 49 1.73 15.00 -12.00
CA ALA A 49 0.29 15.04 -12.25
C ALA A 49 -0.47 13.86 -11.62
N MET A 50 0.16 12.68 -11.60
CA MET A 50 -0.34 11.50 -10.90
C MET A 50 -0.36 11.73 -9.40
N LEU A 51 0.71 12.26 -8.79
CA LEU A 51 0.78 12.55 -7.36
C LEU A 51 -0.26 13.59 -6.93
N GLU A 52 -0.44 14.67 -7.69
CA GLU A 52 -1.47 15.67 -7.43
C GLU A 52 -2.89 15.07 -7.53
N SER A 53 -3.12 14.24 -8.54
CA SER A 53 -4.41 13.56 -8.71
C SER A 53 -4.68 12.57 -7.57
N LEU A 54 -3.64 11.84 -7.17
CA LEU A 54 -3.72 10.87 -6.08
C LEU A 54 -4.04 11.55 -4.75
N GLU A 55 -3.38 12.68 -4.45
CA GLU A 55 -3.69 13.49 -3.26
C GLU A 55 -5.14 13.97 -3.29
N LYS A 56 -5.63 14.47 -4.42
CA LYS A 56 -7.03 14.94 -4.56
C LYS A 56 -8.06 13.80 -4.43
N LEU A 57 -7.73 12.59 -4.89
CA LEU A 57 -8.61 11.42 -4.84
C LEU A 57 -8.61 10.72 -3.47
N LEU A 58 -7.45 10.66 -2.82
CA LEU A 58 -7.26 9.91 -1.57
C LEU A 58 -7.41 10.78 -0.32
N THR A 59 -7.38 12.11 -0.46
CA THR A 59 -7.72 13.01 0.64
C THR A 59 -9.24 13.05 0.79
N PRO A 60 -9.80 12.56 1.92
CA PRO A 60 -11.24 12.54 2.12
C PRO A 60 -11.79 13.97 2.10
N ARG A 61 -12.95 14.15 1.46
CA ARG A 61 -13.70 15.42 1.52
C ARG A 61 -14.62 15.49 2.74
N GLU A 62 -15.04 14.34 3.28
CA GLU A 62 -15.98 14.24 4.41
C GLU A 62 -15.70 13.00 5.29
N TRP A 63 -16.08 13.09 6.57
CA TRP A 63 -15.88 12.11 7.63
C TRP A 63 -16.48 10.70 7.40
N PRO A 64 -17.66 10.50 6.75
CA PRO A 64 -18.27 9.18 6.61
C PRO A 64 -17.44 8.15 5.83
N GLN A 65 -16.43 8.60 5.08
CA GLN A 65 -15.70 7.75 4.13
C GLN A 65 -14.82 6.67 4.80
N PHE A 66 -14.36 6.90 6.04
CA PHE A 66 -13.49 5.97 6.76
C PHE A 66 -14.12 5.31 7.99
N ALA A 67 -15.40 5.60 8.29
CA ALA A 67 -16.10 5.05 9.46
C ALA A 67 -16.07 3.50 9.52
N TYR A 68 -15.96 2.84 8.37
CA TYR A 68 -15.85 1.38 8.29
C TYR A 68 -14.57 0.81 8.94
N LEU A 69 -13.53 1.62 9.14
CA LEU A 69 -12.27 1.23 9.80
C LEU A 69 -12.38 1.25 11.32
N ALA A 70 -13.39 1.92 11.90
CA ALA A 70 -13.54 2.09 13.34
C ALA A 70 -13.45 0.78 14.15
N PRO A 71 -14.04 -0.35 13.72
CA PRO A 71 -13.89 -1.61 14.46
C PRO A 71 -12.44 -2.09 14.60
N ALA A 72 -11.62 -1.92 13.55
CA ALA A 72 -10.21 -2.28 13.57
C ALA A 72 -9.40 -1.30 14.41
N VAL A 73 -9.58 -0.01 14.15
CA VAL A 73 -8.85 1.06 14.84
C VAL A 73 -9.19 1.12 16.33
N ALA A 74 -10.37 0.66 16.76
CA ALA A 74 -10.73 0.62 18.18
C ALA A 74 -10.08 -0.54 18.95
N LYS A 75 -9.68 -1.63 18.28
CA LYS A 75 -9.38 -2.91 18.96
C LYS A 75 -8.02 -3.52 18.63
N VAL A 76 -7.34 -3.00 17.61
CA VAL A 76 -6.06 -3.54 17.14
C VAL A 76 -4.97 -2.49 17.35
N ASP A 77 -3.79 -2.95 17.78
CA ASP A 77 -2.65 -2.09 18.11
C ASP A 77 -1.57 -2.11 17.01
N ARG A 78 -1.62 -3.09 16.10
CA ARG A 78 -0.69 -3.22 14.98
C ARG A 78 -1.46 -3.35 13.68
N ILE A 79 -1.33 -2.36 12.82
CA ILE A 79 -1.99 -2.33 11.51
C ILE A 79 -0.94 -2.13 10.43
N ALA A 80 -0.94 -3.01 9.42
CA ALA A 80 -0.17 -2.81 8.20
C ALA A 80 -1.13 -2.56 7.04
N THR A 81 -0.83 -1.56 6.21
CA THR A 81 -1.67 -1.17 5.07
C THR A 81 -0.83 -0.98 3.81
N LEU A 82 -1.45 -1.27 2.67
CA LEU A 82 -0.92 -0.99 1.34
C LEU A 82 -1.53 0.30 0.75
N ASN A 83 -2.50 0.89 1.45
CA ASN A 83 -3.12 2.14 1.02
C ASN A 83 -2.22 3.33 1.35
N TYR A 84 -2.19 4.29 0.44
CA TYR A 84 -1.48 5.56 0.61
C TYR A 84 -2.28 6.61 1.37
N ASP A 85 -3.60 6.42 1.50
CA ASP A 85 -4.51 7.36 2.19
C ASP A 85 -4.22 7.45 3.69
N LEU A 86 -4.88 8.41 4.37
CA LEU A 86 -4.71 8.68 5.80
C LEU A 86 -5.86 8.12 6.65
N GLY A 87 -6.64 7.17 6.14
CA GLY A 87 -7.90 6.75 6.76
C GLY A 87 -7.74 6.20 8.18
N ILE A 88 -6.68 5.43 8.42
CA ILE A 88 -6.39 4.84 9.75
C ILE A 88 -6.03 5.96 10.74
N GLU A 89 -5.17 6.89 10.34
CA GLU A 89 -4.72 8.01 11.15
C GLU A 89 -5.86 8.95 11.52
N TRP A 90 -6.74 9.25 10.56
CA TRP A 90 -7.95 10.03 10.80
C TRP A 90 -8.87 9.38 11.83
N VAL A 91 -9.20 8.10 11.64
CA VAL A 91 -10.09 7.37 12.55
C VAL A 91 -9.44 7.20 13.93
N ALA A 92 -8.11 7.01 13.99
CA ALA A 92 -7.40 6.94 15.26
C ALA A 92 -7.48 8.25 16.03
N ASN A 93 -7.23 9.38 15.35
CA ASN A 93 -7.36 10.72 15.91
C ASN A 93 -8.80 10.99 16.41
N ASP A 94 -9.81 10.59 15.63
CA ASP A 94 -11.22 10.73 16.00
C ASP A 94 -11.58 9.92 17.25
N LEU A 95 -11.08 8.68 17.35
CA LEU A 95 -11.24 7.83 18.53
C LEU A 95 -10.32 8.22 19.70
N GLY A 96 -9.50 9.26 19.56
CA GLY A 96 -8.56 9.71 20.58
C GLY A 96 -7.41 8.72 20.86
N ARG A 97 -7.10 7.83 19.91
CA ARG A 97 -5.98 6.87 20.00
C ARG A 97 -4.75 7.46 19.32
N GLY A 98 -3.60 7.37 19.98
CA GLY A 98 -2.31 7.72 19.39
C GLY A 98 -1.97 6.77 18.24
N CYS A 99 -1.66 7.32 17.06
CA CYS A 99 -1.26 6.55 15.88
C CYS A 99 0.09 7.06 15.37
N ASP A 100 1.05 6.14 15.19
CA ASP A 100 2.41 6.46 14.76
C ASP A 100 2.84 5.50 13.65
N ASP A 101 3.15 6.09 12.48
CA ASP A 101 3.58 5.37 11.29
C ASP A 101 5.08 5.10 11.23
N GLY A 102 5.86 5.60 12.19
CA GLY A 102 7.29 5.36 12.36
C GLY A 102 8.22 6.15 11.44
N VAL A 103 7.72 6.79 10.38
CA VAL A 103 8.59 7.28 9.30
C VAL A 103 9.52 8.40 9.76
N GLY A 104 9.02 9.34 10.57
CA GLY A 104 9.79 10.48 11.07
C GLY A 104 10.90 10.12 12.07
N ARG A 105 10.87 8.89 12.58
CA ARG A 105 11.86 8.35 13.54
C ARG A 105 12.80 7.35 12.89
N TRP A 106 12.57 6.96 11.64
CA TRP A 106 13.45 6.05 10.91
C TRP A 106 14.75 6.79 10.52
N GLN A 107 15.89 6.18 10.82
CA GLN A 107 17.22 6.78 10.64
C GLN A 107 18.01 6.10 9.50
N GLY A 108 17.32 5.39 8.61
CA GLY A 108 17.96 4.56 7.58
C GLY A 108 18.18 3.11 8.00
N GLY A 109 18.54 2.27 7.02
CA GLY A 109 18.81 0.84 7.21
C GLY A 109 17.55 -0.01 7.43
N LEU A 110 17.75 -1.28 7.82
CA LEU A 110 16.68 -2.30 7.89
C LEU A 110 15.85 -2.28 9.18
N ARG A 111 16.22 -1.44 10.17
CA ARG A 111 15.53 -1.41 11.46
C ARG A 111 14.43 -0.36 11.44
N TRP A 112 13.18 -0.80 11.46
CA TRP A 112 12.05 0.09 11.73
C TRP A 112 12.03 0.51 13.21
N PRO A 113 11.74 1.79 13.52
CA PRO A 113 11.66 2.23 14.90
C PRO A 113 10.44 1.63 15.61
N ASP A 114 10.68 1.04 16.78
CA ASP A 114 9.61 0.65 17.69
C ASP A 114 8.89 1.90 18.20
N ASN A 115 7.60 1.77 18.54
CA ASN A 115 6.82 2.87 19.07
C ASN A 115 5.84 2.39 20.13
N ASN A 116 5.53 3.27 21.09
CA ASN A 116 4.58 3.01 22.17
C ASN A 116 3.25 3.76 21.95
N SER A 117 2.92 4.05 20.69
CA SER A 117 1.60 4.58 20.37
C SER A 117 0.55 3.49 20.54
N ASP A 118 -0.71 3.90 20.72
CA ASP A 118 -1.81 2.95 20.82
C ASP A 118 -1.94 2.12 19.52
N ILE A 119 -1.62 2.72 18.37
CA ILE A 119 -1.65 2.09 17.06
C ILE A 119 -0.30 2.27 16.36
N GLN A 120 0.44 1.18 16.28
CA GLN A 120 1.60 1.05 15.42
C GLN A 120 1.12 0.83 13.98
N LEU A 121 1.45 1.74 13.08
CA LEU A 121 1.03 1.70 11.69
C LEU A 121 2.22 1.44 10.76
N LEU A 122 2.12 0.44 9.89
CA LEU A 122 3.07 0.23 8.79
C LEU A 122 2.40 0.56 7.46
N LYS A 123 2.87 1.64 6.82
CA LYS A 123 2.47 2.06 5.47
C LYS A 123 3.34 1.36 4.44
N LEU A 124 3.06 0.09 4.15
CA LEU A 124 3.94 -0.75 3.34
C LEU A 124 4.21 -0.16 1.95
N HIS A 125 3.31 0.59 1.32
CA HIS A 125 3.61 1.27 0.04
C HIS A 125 4.00 2.74 0.19
N GLY A 126 4.17 3.20 1.42
CA GLY A 126 4.33 4.61 1.75
C GLY A 126 3.00 5.32 1.93
N SER A 127 3.03 6.65 2.00
CA SER A 127 1.86 7.47 2.32
C SER A 127 1.88 8.79 1.56
N ILE A 128 0.70 9.35 1.27
CA ILE A 128 0.57 10.62 0.57
C ILE A 128 1.11 11.81 1.35
N ASN A 129 1.15 11.71 2.68
CA ASN A 129 1.68 12.75 3.58
C ASN A 129 3.18 12.59 3.89
N TRP A 130 3.87 11.63 3.26
CA TRP A 130 5.30 11.46 3.45
C TRP A 130 6.08 12.31 2.46
N ALA A 131 7.08 13.04 2.98
CA ALA A 131 8.02 13.80 2.18
C ALA A 131 9.46 13.48 2.59
N GLN A 132 10.34 13.36 1.60
CA GLN A 132 11.78 13.33 1.81
C GLN A 132 12.25 14.74 2.19
N VAL A 133 12.99 14.83 3.29
CA VAL A 133 13.58 16.06 3.79
C VAL A 133 15.03 16.13 3.38
N HIS A 134 15.33 17.09 2.52
CA HIS A 134 16.71 17.46 2.19
C HIS A 134 17.23 18.42 3.25
N GLN A 135 18.40 18.13 3.81
CA GLN A 135 19.06 19.03 4.74
C GLN A 135 19.64 20.23 3.95
N ASP A 136 19.37 21.45 4.41
CA ASP A 136 19.91 22.66 3.78
C ASP A 136 21.45 22.57 3.66
N GLY A 137 21.96 22.66 2.43
CA GLY A 137 23.40 22.68 2.15
C GLY A 137 24.05 21.32 1.82
N VAL A 138 23.27 20.22 1.79
CA VAL A 138 23.75 18.89 1.37
C VAL A 138 23.48 18.69 -0.12
N THR A 139 24.54 18.65 -0.92
CA THR A 139 24.48 18.45 -2.39
C THR A 139 24.57 16.98 -2.81
N ASP A 140 24.78 16.07 -1.86
CA ASP A 140 24.97 14.64 -2.14
C ASP A 140 23.65 13.87 -1.91
N PRO A 141 23.00 13.35 -2.97
CA PRO A 141 21.77 12.56 -2.87
C PRO A 141 21.96 11.20 -2.17
N THR A 142 23.16 10.84 -1.73
CA THR A 142 23.45 9.62 -0.97
C THR A 142 23.50 9.83 0.55
N GLU A 143 23.45 11.08 1.05
CA GLU A 143 23.32 11.34 2.47
C GLU A 143 21.87 11.05 2.93
N LEU A 144 21.73 9.93 3.65
CA LEU A 144 20.54 9.43 4.37
C LEU A 144 19.26 10.24 4.12
N THR A 145 18.52 9.84 3.10
CA THR A 145 17.16 10.31 2.84
C THR A 145 16.30 10.21 4.11
N ARG A 146 16.09 11.34 4.77
CA ARG A 146 15.17 11.43 5.91
C ARG A 146 13.76 11.60 5.37
N PHE A 147 12.80 10.92 5.98
CA PHE A 147 11.38 11.11 5.66
C PHE A 147 10.66 11.71 6.87
N GLU A 148 9.64 12.51 6.61
CA GLU A 148 8.75 13.03 7.64
C GLU A 148 7.28 12.86 7.23
N SER A 149 6.43 12.59 8.23
CA SER A 149 4.97 12.61 8.08
C SER A 149 4.44 14.00 8.35
N LEU A 150 3.73 14.56 7.37
CA LEU A 150 3.09 15.84 7.53
C LEU A 150 1.80 15.70 8.37
N PRO A 151 1.44 16.73 9.16
CA PRO A 151 0.22 16.70 9.97
C PRO A 151 -1.04 16.50 9.12
N ILE A 152 -1.96 15.68 9.62
CA ILE A 152 -3.22 15.27 8.99
C ILE A 152 -4.06 16.46 8.46
N ASN A 153 -3.95 17.65 9.10
CA ASN A 153 -4.76 18.83 8.79
C ASN A 153 -4.07 19.89 7.92
N LYS A 154 -2.83 19.67 7.48
CA LYS A 154 -2.14 20.60 6.58
C LYS A 154 -2.27 20.11 5.14
N ARG A 155 -3.04 20.85 4.33
CA ARG A 155 -2.98 20.72 2.86
C ARG A 155 -1.62 21.21 2.38
N ARG A 156 -1.09 20.60 1.31
CA ARG A 156 -0.02 21.21 0.53
C ARG A 156 -0.54 22.54 -0.04
N ASP A 157 -0.22 23.66 0.61
CA ASP A 157 -0.35 24.97 -0.02
C ASP A 157 0.89 25.28 -0.89
N ASP A 158 0.83 26.32 -1.71
CA ASP A 158 1.88 26.67 -2.68
C ASP A 158 3.25 26.98 -2.03
N SER A 159 3.30 27.32 -0.73
CA SER A 159 4.56 27.48 0.02
C SER A 159 5.23 26.15 0.38
N TRP A 160 4.51 25.03 0.31
CA TRP A 160 5.03 23.68 0.57
C TRP A 160 5.76 23.10 -0.64
N VAL A 161 5.28 23.38 -1.84
CA VAL A 161 5.88 22.93 -3.11
C VAL A 161 7.28 23.51 -3.31
N SER A 162 7.58 24.68 -2.71
CA SER A 162 8.92 25.27 -2.81
C SER A 162 9.96 24.66 -1.86
N ARG A 163 9.53 24.01 -0.76
CA ARG A 163 10.43 23.34 0.21
C ARG A 163 10.59 21.84 -0.06
N TYR A 164 9.61 21.23 -0.72
CA TYR A 164 9.60 19.80 -1.05
C TYR A 164 9.22 19.62 -2.51
N TYR A 165 10.15 19.15 -3.35
CA TYR A 165 9.84 18.86 -4.73
C TYR A 165 8.87 17.67 -4.76
N PRO A 166 7.88 17.58 -5.66
CA PRO A 166 6.98 16.43 -5.63
C PRO A 166 7.67 15.13 -6.11
N ALA A 167 8.92 15.22 -6.59
CA ALA A 167 9.85 14.10 -6.71
C ALA A 167 10.21 13.43 -5.35
N ASP A 168 10.02 14.14 -4.24
CA ASP A 168 10.32 13.76 -2.84
C ASP A 168 9.11 13.10 -2.15
N ALA A 169 8.01 12.83 -2.86
CA ALA A 169 6.86 12.14 -2.29
C ALA A 169 7.20 10.69 -1.92
N GLY A 170 6.91 10.30 -0.67
CA GLY A 170 7.14 8.95 -0.13
C GLY A 170 6.10 7.92 -0.57
N VAL A 171 5.78 7.88 -1.86
CA VAL A 171 4.77 6.98 -2.47
C VAL A 171 5.48 6.07 -3.49
N ILE A 172 5.25 4.76 -3.41
CA ILE A 172 5.87 3.78 -4.30
C ILE A 172 4.92 3.39 -5.44
N PHE A 173 5.24 3.76 -6.67
CA PHE A 173 4.50 3.30 -7.85
C PHE A 173 4.96 1.89 -8.32
N GLY A 174 4.02 1.17 -8.94
CA GLY A 174 4.13 -0.24 -9.33
C GLY A 174 5.39 -0.67 -10.12
N SER A 175 5.66 -1.97 -9.97
CA SER A 175 6.58 -2.91 -10.67
C SER A 175 8.06 -2.56 -10.92
N GLN A 176 8.49 -1.31 -11.11
CA GLN A 176 9.88 -1.01 -11.50
C GLN A 176 10.67 -0.18 -10.46
N GLY A 177 9.99 0.40 -9.47
CA GLY A 177 10.61 1.22 -8.40
C GLY A 177 10.54 0.65 -6.99
N LYS A 178 9.93 -0.54 -6.80
CA LYS A 178 9.59 -1.10 -5.49
C LYS A 178 10.78 -1.53 -4.62
N LEU A 179 12.00 -1.50 -5.14
CA LEU A 179 13.22 -1.90 -4.42
C LEU A 179 14.32 -0.86 -4.61
N ARG A 180 14.00 0.43 -4.45
CA ARG A 180 15.09 1.38 -4.24
C ARG A 180 15.69 1.12 -2.85
N PRO A 181 17.00 0.81 -2.73
CA PRO A 181 17.63 0.51 -1.44
C PRO A 181 17.69 1.70 -0.47
N ASP A 182 17.34 2.89 -0.94
CA ASP A 182 17.49 4.19 -0.28
C ASP A 182 16.25 4.64 0.52
N GLY A 183 15.17 3.84 0.56
CA GLY A 183 13.91 4.20 1.20
C GLY A 183 13.46 3.32 2.37
N PRO A 184 12.46 3.77 3.17
CA PRO A 184 11.95 3.10 4.37
C PRO A 184 11.30 1.74 4.08
N PHE A 185 10.99 1.45 2.81
CA PHE A 185 10.21 0.32 2.37
C PHE A 185 10.75 -1.03 2.85
N LEU A 186 12.04 -1.28 2.65
CA LEU A 186 12.62 -2.57 3.01
C LEU A 186 12.62 -2.77 4.53
N ALA A 187 12.84 -1.70 5.30
CA ALA A 187 12.74 -1.72 6.75
C ALA A 187 11.31 -2.02 7.23
N MET A 188 10.29 -1.46 6.58
CA MET A 188 8.90 -1.76 6.87
C MET A 188 8.50 -3.20 6.53
N LEU A 189 8.99 -3.74 5.40
CA LEU A 189 8.75 -5.16 5.06
C LEU A 189 9.38 -6.09 6.10
N VAL A 190 10.60 -5.79 6.56
CA VAL A 190 11.25 -6.54 7.65
C VAL A 190 10.45 -6.41 8.96
N ALA A 191 9.97 -5.22 9.30
CA ALA A 191 9.13 -5.02 10.49
C ALA A 191 7.80 -5.77 10.41
N PHE A 192 7.16 -5.77 9.24
CA PHE A 192 5.93 -6.51 8.98
C PHE A 192 6.13 -8.02 9.12
N SER A 193 7.21 -8.55 8.55
CA SER A 193 7.58 -9.96 8.73
C SER A 193 7.74 -10.32 10.21
N ARG A 194 8.43 -9.48 11.01
CA ARG A 194 8.57 -9.68 12.46
C ARG A 194 7.24 -9.59 13.22
N TRP A 195 6.35 -8.68 12.83
CA TRP A 195 5.01 -8.61 13.41
C TRP A 195 4.25 -9.91 13.20
N LEU A 196 4.29 -10.45 11.97
CA LEU A 196 3.66 -11.71 11.63
C LEU A 196 4.28 -12.90 12.36
N GLU A 197 5.61 -12.95 12.50
CA GLU A 197 6.27 -14.01 13.28
C GLU A 197 5.72 -14.12 14.70
N SER A 198 5.43 -12.97 15.33
CA SER A 198 4.84 -12.89 16.68
C SER A 198 3.32 -13.07 16.75
N ALA A 199 2.65 -13.22 15.60
CA ALA A 199 1.19 -13.27 15.51
C ALA A 199 0.69 -14.68 15.14
N ASP A 200 -0.29 -15.17 15.91
CA ASP A 200 -1.00 -16.41 15.60
C ASP A 200 -2.17 -16.21 14.65
N ARG A 201 -2.68 -14.98 14.55
CA ARG A 201 -3.86 -14.61 13.76
C ARG A 201 -3.59 -13.36 12.93
N LEU A 202 -3.98 -13.41 11.66
CA LEU A 202 -3.97 -12.27 10.73
C LEU A 202 -5.37 -12.07 10.15
N ILE A 203 -5.86 -10.83 10.21
CA ILE A 203 -7.06 -10.41 9.51
C ILE A 203 -6.64 -9.54 8.32
N VAL A 204 -7.00 -9.96 7.12
CA VAL A 204 -6.75 -9.25 5.86
C VAL A 204 -8.07 -8.66 5.38
N CYS A 205 -8.10 -7.38 5.05
CA CYS A 205 -9.31 -6.69 4.60
C CYS A 205 -9.06 -5.98 3.26
N GLY A 206 -9.83 -6.34 2.22
CA GLY A 206 -9.81 -5.65 0.92
C GLY A 206 -8.49 -5.77 0.13
N TYR A 207 -7.63 -6.74 0.46
CA TYR A 207 -6.39 -6.97 -0.27
C TYR A 207 -6.59 -7.94 -1.43
N SER A 208 -6.27 -7.49 -2.64
CA SER A 208 -6.43 -8.30 -3.87
C SER A 208 -5.37 -9.39 -4.06
N PHE A 209 -4.35 -9.48 -3.22
CA PHE A 209 -3.23 -10.42 -3.37
C PHE A 209 -2.39 -10.25 -4.65
N ARG A 210 -2.36 -9.05 -5.23
CA ARG A 210 -1.55 -8.74 -6.42
C ARG A 210 -0.11 -8.30 -6.12
N ASP A 211 0.26 -8.14 -4.85
CA ASP A 211 1.63 -7.80 -4.46
C ASP A 211 2.40 -9.07 -4.06
N GLU A 212 3.28 -9.53 -4.95
CA GLU A 212 4.02 -10.77 -4.74
C GLU A 212 4.95 -10.71 -3.52
N HIS A 213 5.53 -9.56 -3.20
CA HIS A 213 6.44 -9.44 -2.05
C HIS A 213 5.68 -9.64 -0.73
N VAL A 214 4.49 -9.05 -0.61
CA VAL A 214 3.62 -9.27 0.54
C VAL A 214 3.17 -10.73 0.59
N ASN A 215 2.78 -11.31 -0.56
CA ASN A 215 2.32 -12.70 -0.62
C ASN A 215 3.40 -13.72 -0.20
N VAL A 216 4.67 -13.46 -0.53
CA VAL A 216 5.80 -14.29 -0.07
C VAL A 216 5.88 -14.26 1.45
N ILE A 217 5.85 -13.06 2.06
CA ILE A 217 5.87 -12.92 3.53
C ILE A 217 4.67 -13.64 4.18
N LEU A 218 3.47 -13.51 3.60
CA LEU A 218 2.27 -14.19 4.10
C LEU A 218 2.41 -15.72 4.00
N ARG A 219 3.03 -16.23 2.94
CA ARG A 219 3.29 -17.67 2.77
C ARG A 219 4.27 -18.18 3.81
N ASP A 220 5.39 -17.49 3.98
CA ASP A 220 6.42 -17.83 4.98
C ASP A 220 5.82 -17.81 6.39
N TRP A 221 4.95 -16.84 6.67
CA TRP A 221 4.17 -16.83 7.89
C TRP A 221 3.23 -18.04 7.97
N LEU A 222 2.43 -18.41 6.98
CA LEU A 222 1.60 -19.61 7.10
C LEU A 222 2.41 -20.92 7.28
N GLU A 223 3.63 -20.97 6.75
CA GLU A 223 4.50 -22.15 6.80
C GLU A 223 5.43 -22.21 8.02
N GLY A 224 5.64 -21.09 8.71
CA GLY A 224 6.59 -21.02 9.81
C GLY A 224 6.10 -21.58 11.15
N ALA A 225 4.79 -21.77 11.34
CA ALA A 225 4.24 -22.33 12.58
C ALA A 225 2.86 -22.95 12.38
N ALA A 226 2.58 -24.00 13.15
CA ALA A 226 1.32 -24.71 13.10
C ALA A 226 0.17 -23.90 13.72
N GLY A 227 -1.04 -24.08 13.18
CA GLY A 227 -2.26 -23.52 13.77
C GLY A 227 -2.49 -22.02 13.55
N ARG A 228 -1.65 -21.36 12.74
CA ARG A 228 -1.85 -19.96 12.33
C ARG A 228 -3.20 -19.77 11.64
N VAL A 229 -3.86 -18.64 11.92
CA VAL A 229 -5.22 -18.33 11.48
C VAL A 229 -5.22 -17.13 10.54
N LEU A 230 -5.55 -17.37 9.27
CA LEU A 230 -5.73 -16.32 8.26
C LEU A 230 -7.22 -16.10 8.00
N GLU A 231 -7.70 -14.90 8.30
CA GLU A 231 -9.07 -14.47 8.05
C GLU A 231 -9.06 -13.41 6.94
N ILE A 232 -9.74 -13.66 5.82
CA ILE A 232 -9.79 -12.73 4.68
C ILE A 232 -11.21 -12.16 4.58
N ILE A 233 -11.34 -10.84 4.69
CA ILE A 233 -12.58 -10.09 4.47
C ILE A 233 -12.49 -9.41 3.11
N ASP A 234 -13.29 -9.89 2.16
CA ASP A 234 -13.43 -9.27 0.84
C ASP A 234 -14.78 -9.69 0.23
N PRO A 235 -15.73 -8.75 0.00
CA PRO A 235 -17.03 -9.07 -0.59
C PRO A 235 -16.90 -9.62 -2.02
N SER A 236 -15.80 -9.28 -2.72
CA SER A 236 -15.49 -9.73 -4.07
C SER A 236 -14.62 -10.99 -4.08
N PHE A 237 -14.33 -11.61 -2.92
CA PHE A 237 -13.52 -12.81 -2.88
C PHE A 237 -14.19 -13.93 -3.69
N PRO A 238 -13.47 -14.58 -4.61
CA PRO A 238 -14.07 -15.58 -5.49
C PRO A 238 -14.41 -16.87 -4.75
N GLU A 239 -15.40 -17.60 -5.27
CA GLU A 239 -15.80 -18.90 -4.73
C GLU A 239 -15.10 -20.04 -5.48
N TRP A 240 -14.92 -21.16 -4.78
CA TRP A 240 -14.45 -22.39 -5.43
C TRP A 240 -15.44 -22.81 -6.52
N GLY A 241 -14.93 -23.11 -7.72
CA GLY A 241 -15.75 -23.51 -8.87
C GLY A 241 -16.43 -22.35 -9.63
N SER A 242 -16.43 -21.12 -9.10
CA SER A 242 -16.92 -19.94 -9.85
C SER A 242 -15.85 -19.35 -10.79
N ILE A 243 -14.60 -19.81 -10.67
CA ILE A 243 -13.46 -19.30 -11.43
C ILE A 243 -13.34 -20.08 -12.73
N THR A 244 -13.56 -19.39 -13.85
CA THR A 244 -13.46 -19.95 -15.20
C THR A 244 -12.09 -19.72 -15.86
N ASN A 245 -11.34 -18.70 -15.41
CA ASN A 245 -10.01 -18.34 -15.91
C ASN A 245 -9.01 -18.23 -14.75
N TRP A 246 -8.42 -19.35 -14.37
CA TRP A 246 -7.47 -19.43 -13.25
C TRP A 246 -6.21 -18.58 -13.48
N ASP A 247 -5.80 -18.34 -14.73
CA ASP A 247 -4.64 -17.52 -15.08
C ASP A 247 -4.77 -16.04 -14.68
N ARG A 248 -5.99 -15.57 -14.37
CA ARG A 248 -6.25 -14.18 -13.95
C ARG A 248 -6.36 -14.02 -12.44
N VAL A 249 -6.37 -15.13 -11.70
CA VAL A 249 -6.47 -15.14 -10.24
C VAL A 249 -5.07 -15.14 -9.65
N PRO A 250 -4.78 -14.26 -8.68
CA PRO A 250 -3.48 -14.27 -8.02
C PRO A 250 -3.18 -15.64 -7.40
N GLY A 251 -1.93 -16.12 -7.54
CA GLY A 251 -1.54 -17.45 -7.10
C GLY A 251 -1.82 -17.73 -5.62
N PHE A 252 -1.72 -16.70 -4.77
CA PHE A 252 -2.08 -16.82 -3.35
C PHE A 252 -3.57 -17.10 -3.15
N VAL A 253 -4.46 -16.40 -3.85
CA VAL A 253 -5.92 -16.64 -3.79
C VAL A 253 -6.22 -18.08 -4.22
N TYR A 254 -5.64 -18.51 -5.34
CA TYR A 254 -5.75 -19.90 -5.80
C TYR A 254 -5.34 -20.90 -4.72
N ALA A 255 -4.16 -20.73 -4.13
CA ALA A 255 -3.64 -21.61 -3.09
C ALA A 255 -4.58 -21.69 -1.87
N THR A 256 -5.09 -20.55 -1.38
CA THR A 256 -6.01 -20.52 -0.23
C THR A 256 -7.32 -21.24 -0.50
N LEU A 257 -7.90 -21.04 -1.69
CA LEU A 257 -9.12 -21.72 -2.09
C LEU A 257 -8.88 -23.22 -2.26
N ALA A 258 -7.78 -23.59 -2.89
CA ALA A 258 -7.46 -24.99 -3.15
C ALA A 258 -7.19 -25.75 -1.85
N TYR A 259 -6.50 -25.12 -0.89
CA TYR A 259 -6.26 -25.69 0.44
C TYR A 259 -7.57 -26.03 1.19
N ASN A 260 -8.59 -25.17 1.07
CA ASN A 260 -9.88 -25.40 1.71
C ASN A 260 -10.75 -26.47 1.01
N ASN A 261 -10.45 -26.84 -0.24
CA ASN A 261 -11.32 -27.67 -1.07
C ASN A 261 -10.71 -29.00 -1.55
N PHE A 262 -9.39 -29.18 -1.49
CA PHE A 262 -8.74 -30.44 -1.89
C PHE A 262 -8.37 -31.32 -0.71
N SER A 263 -8.50 -32.63 -0.90
CA SER A 263 -7.99 -33.67 0.00
C SER A 263 -6.48 -33.92 -0.19
N GLU A 264 -5.84 -34.60 0.78
CA GLU A 264 -4.42 -34.94 0.75
C GLU A 264 -4.03 -35.72 -0.53
N GLY A 265 -3.05 -35.18 -1.29
CA GLY A 265 -2.60 -35.62 -2.62
C GLY A 265 -1.59 -34.60 -3.19
N CYS A 266 -1.12 -34.73 -4.45
CA CYS A 266 -0.23 -33.73 -5.09
C CYS A 266 -0.92 -32.35 -5.11
N PRO A 267 -0.65 -31.45 -4.14
CA PRO A 267 -1.60 -30.43 -3.81
C PRO A 267 -1.34 -29.18 -4.65
N PRO A 268 -2.39 -28.53 -5.17
CA PRO A 268 -2.28 -27.21 -5.83
C PRO A 268 -2.02 -26.04 -4.85
N TYR A 269 -1.68 -26.34 -3.60
CA TYR A 269 -1.33 -25.37 -2.56
C TYR A 269 0.08 -25.67 -2.02
N PRO A 270 0.77 -24.70 -1.39
CA PRO A 270 2.11 -24.90 -0.86
C PRO A 270 2.19 -26.11 0.09
N TRP A 271 3.17 -26.99 -0.15
CA TRP A 271 3.33 -28.22 0.62
C TRP A 271 3.44 -27.98 2.14
N GLY A 272 4.08 -26.88 2.53
CA GLY A 272 4.22 -26.48 3.93
C GLY A 272 2.87 -26.31 4.64
N TRP A 273 1.80 -25.95 3.94
CA TRP A 273 0.48 -25.81 4.54
C TRP A 273 -0.12 -27.16 4.94
N GLY A 274 0.17 -28.24 4.22
CA GLY A 274 -0.24 -29.58 4.62
C GLY A 274 0.41 -30.03 5.94
N LEU A 275 1.66 -29.59 6.17
CA LEU A 275 2.40 -29.88 7.40
C LEU A 275 1.92 -29.00 8.57
N GLN A 276 1.84 -27.69 8.37
CA GLN A 276 1.50 -26.73 9.43
C GLN A 276 0.00 -26.64 9.72
N LYS A 277 -0.83 -27.09 8.78
CA LYS A 277 -2.30 -27.09 8.89
C LYS A 277 -2.86 -25.74 9.32
N PRO A 278 -2.56 -24.63 8.60
CA PRO A 278 -3.13 -23.33 8.92
C PRO A 278 -4.66 -23.36 8.80
N LYS A 279 -5.33 -22.44 9.50
CA LYS A 279 -6.78 -22.23 9.38
C LYS A 279 -7.02 -21.02 8.50
N ILE A 280 -7.52 -21.24 7.29
CA ILE A 280 -7.78 -20.16 6.33
C ILE A 280 -9.29 -20.00 6.14
N ARG A 281 -9.81 -18.81 6.41
CA ARG A 281 -11.24 -18.49 6.33
C ARG A 281 -11.48 -17.32 5.41
N HIS A 282 -12.51 -17.45 4.57
CA HIS A 282 -12.92 -16.43 3.61
C HIS A 282 -14.28 -15.86 4.03
N HIS A 283 -14.33 -14.56 4.27
CA HIS A 283 -15.53 -13.79 4.64
C HIS A 283 -15.92 -12.88 3.50
N ARG A 284 -17.00 -13.23 2.80
CA ARG A 284 -17.56 -12.44 1.71
C ARG A 284 -18.49 -11.35 2.26
N LEU A 285 -17.94 -10.49 3.12
CA LEU A 285 -18.66 -9.43 3.81
C LEU A 285 -18.04 -8.06 3.48
N PRO A 286 -18.82 -6.97 3.53
CA PRO A 286 -18.27 -5.62 3.56
C PRO A 286 -17.26 -5.46 4.69
N ALA A 287 -16.26 -4.59 4.49
CA ALA A 287 -15.17 -4.37 5.45
C ALA A 287 -15.67 -4.04 6.86
N SER A 288 -16.63 -3.12 6.99
CA SER A 288 -17.22 -2.73 8.28
C SER A 288 -17.83 -3.93 9.03
N GLU A 289 -18.63 -4.73 8.34
CA GLU A 289 -19.32 -5.89 8.92
C GLU A 289 -18.35 -7.00 9.29
N GLY A 290 -17.42 -7.32 8.39
CA GLY A 290 -16.41 -8.35 8.64
C GLY A 290 -15.48 -7.99 9.79
N LEU A 291 -14.99 -6.75 9.83
CA LEU A 291 -14.12 -6.28 10.91
C LEU A 291 -14.86 -6.26 12.24
N ALA A 292 -16.12 -5.81 12.27
CA ALA A 292 -16.93 -5.85 13.47
C ALA A 292 -17.14 -7.29 13.98
N ALA A 293 -17.49 -8.22 13.09
CA ALA A 293 -17.75 -9.62 13.46
C ALA A 293 -16.49 -10.38 13.94
N LEU A 294 -15.33 -10.07 13.38
CA LEU A 294 -14.08 -10.77 13.71
C LEU A 294 -13.34 -10.20 14.91
N LEU A 295 -13.65 -8.96 15.29
CA LEU A 295 -13.02 -8.25 16.39
C LEU A 295 -13.95 -8.04 17.60
N THR A 296 -15.23 -8.43 17.55
CA THR A 296 -16.13 -8.45 18.73
C THR A 296 -15.51 -9.18 19.91
#